data_AF-A0A537GM38-F1
#
_entry.id   AF-A0A537GM38-F1
#
_cell.length_a   1.000
_cell.length_b   1.000
_cell.length_c   1.000
_cell.angle_alpha   90.00
_cell.angle_beta   90.00
_cell.angle_gamma   90.00
#
_symmetry.space_group_name_H-M   'P 1'
#
loop_
_entity.id
_entity.type
_entity.pdbx_description
1 polymer ?
#
loop_
_entity_poly.entity_id
_entity_poly.type
_entity_poly.pdbx_seq_one_letter_code
_entity_poly.pdbx_strand_id
1 'polypeptide(L)'
;MVTSMIRERLSWVGHRVVGSGGTSKLNRVVHLDMVNKKAVEAISAVSKKPHGIFCVDLKEDAKGAPCPTEINCRFTTNVHYLSLASIKLGHPEWNFPWLAARLALEEEIPDCAKTDALPDDLWFTKNTDMGFTMVRGNHWKAGEVF
;
A
#
# COMPACT_ATOMS: atom_id res chain seq x y z
N MET A 1 -6.42 13.17 -8.89
CA MET A 1 -6.08 11.87 -8.26
C MET A 1 -6.61 10.74 -9.13
N VAL A 2 -5.77 9.73 -9.40
CA VAL A 2 -6.20 8.55 -10.17
C VAL A 2 -6.89 7.56 -9.24
N THR A 3 -6.15 6.99 -8.29
CA THR A 3 -6.66 6.05 -7.28
C THR A 3 -5.74 6.04 -6.04
N SER A 4 -6.15 5.42 -4.94
CA SER A 4 -5.32 5.17 -3.75
C SER A 4 -5.71 3.87 -3.05
N MET A 5 -4.82 3.38 -2.19
CA MET A 5 -5.12 2.31 -1.24
C MET A 5 -4.36 2.59 0.06
N ILE A 6 -4.91 2.14 1.18
CA ILE A 6 -4.25 2.19 2.47
C ILE A 6 -3.92 0.77 2.91
N ARG A 7 -2.71 0.61 3.45
CA ARG A 7 -2.33 -0.61 4.17
C ARG A 7 -1.92 -0.27 5.58
N GLU A 8 -2.38 -1.09 6.52
CA GLU A 8 -1.85 -1.11 7.87
C GLU A 8 -0.72 -2.15 7.96
N ARG A 9 0.38 -1.75 8.58
CA ARG A 9 1.52 -2.64 8.85
C ARG A 9 1.39 -3.23 10.24
N LEU A 10 1.27 -4.55 10.32
CA LEU A 10 1.07 -5.27 11.57
C LEU A 10 2.36 -5.87 12.14
N SER A 11 3.34 -6.21 11.28
CA SER A 11 4.65 -6.71 11.73
C SER A 11 5.76 -6.42 10.72
N TRP A 12 7.02 -6.66 11.13
CA TRP A 12 8.22 -6.43 10.33
C TRP A 12 8.99 -7.72 10.06
N VAL A 13 9.75 -7.75 8.97
CA VAL A 13 10.65 -8.86 8.64
C VAL A 13 11.89 -8.77 9.54
N GLY A 14 12.32 -9.91 10.10
CA GLY A 14 13.51 -10.03 10.92
C GLY A 14 13.39 -9.41 12.32
N HIS A 15 14.41 -9.68 13.15
CA HIS A 15 14.64 -8.90 14.37
C HIS A 15 15.30 -7.58 13.97
N ARG A 16 15.02 -6.48 14.69
CA ARG A 16 15.57 -5.12 14.44
C ARG A 16 17.11 -5.03 14.35
N VAL A 17 17.82 -6.13 14.58
CA VAL A 17 19.28 -6.30 14.59
C VAL A 17 19.87 -6.39 13.18
N VAL A 18 19.17 -6.99 12.22
CA VAL A 18 19.52 -6.90 10.79
C VAL A 18 18.85 -5.65 10.26
N GLY A 19 19.55 -4.82 9.48
CA GLY A 19 19.12 -3.52 8.89
C GLY A 19 17.89 -3.55 7.95
N SER A 20 16.91 -4.37 8.31
CA SER A 20 15.66 -4.75 7.66
C SER A 20 14.44 -4.10 8.33
N GLY A 21 14.65 -3.30 9.38
CA GLY A 21 13.60 -2.73 10.25
C GLY A 21 12.54 -1.87 9.54
N GLY A 22 12.71 -1.56 8.26
CA GLY A 22 11.73 -0.88 7.43
C GLY A 22 10.79 -1.79 6.64
N THR A 23 11.07 -3.09 6.50
CA THR A 23 10.27 -4.00 5.65
C THR A 23 9.14 -4.65 6.42
N SER A 24 7.91 -4.48 5.93
CA SER A 24 6.73 -5.09 6.51
C SER A 24 6.69 -6.61 6.26
N LYS A 25 6.42 -7.40 7.30
CA LYS A 25 6.15 -8.84 7.22
C LYS A 25 4.67 -9.09 6.99
N LEU A 26 3.81 -8.61 7.88
CA LEU A 26 2.35 -8.74 7.76
C LEU A 26 1.71 -7.36 7.57
N ASN A 27 0.78 -7.27 6.63
CA ASN A 27 -0.01 -6.09 6.36
C ASN A 27 -1.44 -6.48 6.02
N ARG A 28 -2.38 -5.57 6.25
CA ARG A 28 -3.75 -5.68 5.75
C ARG A 28 -4.16 -4.41 5.04
N VAL A 29 -5.04 -4.54 4.05
CA VAL A 29 -5.73 -3.39 3.47
C VAL A 29 -6.73 -2.88 4.50
N VAL A 30 -6.89 -1.56 4.60
CA VAL A 30 -7.88 -0.92 5.48
C VAL A 30 -8.56 0.22 4.75
N HIS A 31 -9.82 0.48 5.06
CA HIS A 31 -10.57 1.64 4.54
C HIS A 31 -10.77 2.63 5.68
N LEU A 32 -10.04 3.75 5.62
CA LEU A 32 -10.05 4.77 6.68
C LEU A 32 -9.99 6.17 6.06
N ASP A 33 -11.12 6.86 5.99
CA ASP A 33 -11.25 8.18 5.36
C ASP A 33 -10.28 9.22 5.94
N MET A 34 -10.09 9.19 7.27
CA MET A 34 -9.18 10.12 7.94
C MET A 34 -7.74 9.96 7.47
N VAL A 35 -7.33 8.73 7.17
CA VAL A 35 -5.99 8.40 6.66
C VAL A 35 -5.85 8.84 5.20
N ASN A 36 -6.85 8.57 4.35
CA ASN A 36 -6.89 9.06 2.97
C ASN A 36 -6.78 10.60 2.94
N LYS A 37 -7.60 11.29 3.73
CA LYS A 37 -7.60 12.76 3.82
C LYS A 37 -6.24 13.30 4.26
N LYS A 38 -5.66 12.72 5.32
CA LYS A 38 -4.35 13.16 5.83
C LYS A 38 -3.23 12.97 4.81
N ALA A 39 -3.25 11.86 4.07
CA ALA A 39 -2.27 11.61 3.00
C ALA A 39 -2.39 12.65 1.87
N VAL A 40 -3.61 12.97 1.43
CA VAL A 40 -3.84 13.99 0.40
C VAL A 40 -3.43 15.39 0.88
N GLU A 41 -3.72 15.74 2.13
CA GLU A 41 -3.27 16.99 2.76
C GLU A 41 -1.73 17.08 2.78
N ALA A 42 -1.05 16.00 3.16
CA ALA A 42 0.42 15.95 3.19
C ALA A 42 1.03 16.16 1.80
N ILE A 43 0.49 15.50 0.77
CA ILE A 43 0.95 15.67 -0.62
C ILE A 43 0.70 17.11 -1.10
N SER A 44 -0.48 17.66 -0.81
CA SER A 44 -0.86 19.02 -1.24
C SER A 44 -0.03 20.11 -0.55
N ALA A 45 0.47 19.83 0.67
CA ALA A 45 1.36 20.74 1.39
C ALA A 45 2.73 20.90 0.71
N VAL A 46 3.20 19.87 -0.01
CA VAL A 46 4.53 19.89 -0.67
C VAL A 46 4.47 20.09 -2.18
N SER A 47 3.30 19.90 -2.81
CA SER A 47 3.14 20.09 -4.26
C SER A 47 1.82 20.75 -4.62
N LYS A 48 1.89 21.87 -5.35
CA LYS A 48 0.72 22.59 -5.88
C LYS A 48 0.01 21.83 -7.00
N LYS A 49 0.73 20.96 -7.72
CA LYS A 49 0.21 20.16 -8.84
C LYS A 49 0.79 18.74 -8.73
N PRO A 50 0.29 17.91 -7.80
CA PRO A 50 0.79 16.56 -7.62
C PRO A 50 0.62 15.73 -8.89
N HIS A 51 1.68 15.08 -9.35
CA HIS A 51 1.68 14.19 -10.51
C HIS A 51 2.58 12.97 -10.27
N GLY A 52 2.21 11.82 -10.83
CA GLY A 52 2.93 10.57 -10.64
C GLY A 52 2.53 9.84 -9.35
N ILE A 53 3.50 9.16 -8.74
CA ILE A 53 3.27 8.24 -7.63
C ILE A 53 3.67 8.89 -6.31
N PHE A 54 2.78 8.80 -5.32
CA PHE A 54 3.05 9.21 -3.94
C PHE A 54 2.74 8.06 -2.99
N CYS A 55 3.66 7.80 -2.07
CA CYS A 55 3.44 6.93 -0.92
C CYS A 55 3.72 7.74 0.35
N VAL A 56 2.69 7.93 1.17
CA VAL A 56 2.80 8.66 2.43
C VAL A 56 2.85 7.66 3.57
N ASP A 57 3.97 7.67 4.31
CA ASP A 57 4.07 6.91 5.54
C ASP A 57 3.44 7.74 6.67
N LEU A 58 2.53 7.10 7.41
CA LEU A 58 1.75 7.69 8.50
C LEU A 58 1.98 6.92 9.78
N LYS A 59 2.03 7.65 10.90
CA LYS A 59 2.03 7.09 12.25
C LYS A 59 1.03 7.84 13.12
N GLU A 60 0.27 7.11 13.92
CA GLU A 60 -0.65 7.71 14.87
C GLU A 60 0.08 8.43 16.01
N ASP A 61 -0.45 9.59 16.40
CA ASP A 61 -0.05 10.26 17.64
C ASP A 61 -0.68 9.60 18.87
N ALA A 62 -0.43 10.16 20.06
CA ALA A 62 -0.95 9.64 21.32
C ALA A 62 -2.50 9.67 21.43
N LYS A 63 -3.18 10.38 20.53
CA LYS A 63 -4.65 10.46 20.45
C LYS A 63 -5.21 9.63 19.30
N GLY A 64 -4.38 8.88 18.58
CA GLY A 64 -4.79 8.09 17.42
C GLY A 64 -4.91 8.90 16.12
N ALA A 65 -4.46 10.16 16.07
CA ALA A 65 -4.54 10.95 14.86
C ALA A 65 -3.38 10.57 13.91
N PRO A 66 -3.65 10.28 12.62
CA PRO A 66 -2.59 9.96 11.68
C PRO A 66 -1.72 11.20 11.41
N CYS A 67 -0.41 11.04 11.56
CA CYS A 67 0.60 12.07 11.33
C CYS A 67 1.56 11.63 10.22
N PRO A 68 1.75 12.42 9.15
CA PRO A 68 2.73 12.12 8.09
C PRO A 68 4.15 12.10 8.65
N THR A 69 4.91 11.05 8.32
CA THR A 69 6.33 10.93 8.70
C THR A 69 7.26 11.05 7.50
N GLU A 70 6.83 10.55 6.34
CA GLU A 70 7.62 10.60 5.10
C GLU A 70 6.68 10.64 3.87
N ILE A 71 7.10 11.34 2.81
CA ILE A 71 6.47 11.27 1.49
C ILE A 71 7.51 10.72 0.51
N ASN A 72 7.23 9.55 -0.05
CA ASN A 72 8.02 8.92 -1.08
C ASN A 72 7.39 9.19 -2.46
N CYS A 73 8.09 9.90 -3.35
CA CYS A 73 7.65 10.14 -4.74
C CYS A 73 7.97 8.95 -5.66
N ARG A 74 7.72 7.74 -5.19
CA ARG A 74 7.97 6.46 -5.88
C ARG A 74 7.18 5.35 -5.19
N PHE A 75 7.09 4.20 -5.84
CA PHE A 75 6.53 3.02 -5.18
C PHE A 75 7.37 2.57 -3.98
N THR A 76 6.67 2.07 -2.96
CA THR A 76 7.29 1.32 -1.87
C THR A 76 7.49 -0.15 -2.28
N THR A 77 8.28 -0.88 -1.51
CA THR A 77 8.63 -2.28 -1.77
C THR A 77 7.44 -3.24 -1.82
N ASN A 78 6.24 -2.79 -1.44
CA ASN A 78 5.01 -3.56 -1.38
C ASN A 78 4.08 -3.35 -2.59
N VAL A 79 4.47 -2.56 -3.60
CA VAL A 79 3.63 -2.32 -4.79
C VAL A 79 3.26 -3.61 -5.54
N HIS A 80 4.13 -4.61 -5.51
CA HIS A 80 3.91 -5.91 -6.16
C HIS A 80 2.62 -6.61 -5.69
N TYR A 81 2.16 -6.35 -4.46
CA TYR A 81 0.89 -6.89 -3.96
C TYR A 81 -0.31 -6.36 -4.72
N LEU A 82 -0.26 -5.12 -5.21
CA LEU A 82 -1.32 -4.51 -6.02
C LEU A 82 -1.42 -5.19 -7.38
N SER A 83 -0.28 -5.41 -8.04
CA SER A 83 -0.22 -6.17 -9.28
C SER A 83 -0.68 -7.62 -9.08
N LEU A 84 -0.31 -8.26 -7.97
CA LEU A 84 -0.76 -9.62 -7.66
C LEU A 84 -2.27 -9.69 -7.43
N ALA A 85 -2.82 -8.80 -6.61
CA ALA A 85 -4.26 -8.74 -6.34
C ALA A 85 -5.05 -8.50 -7.63
N SER A 86 -4.57 -7.57 -8.46
CA SER A 86 -5.13 -7.29 -9.78
C SER A 86 -5.24 -8.56 -10.65
N ILE A 87 -4.16 -9.32 -10.79
CA ILE A 87 -4.13 -10.54 -11.61
C ILE A 87 -5.00 -11.64 -10.99
N LYS A 88 -4.87 -11.87 -9.68
CA LYS A 88 -5.54 -12.98 -8.98
C LYS A 88 -7.05 -12.79 -8.86
N LEU A 89 -7.50 -11.55 -8.77
CA LEU A 89 -8.91 -11.22 -8.56
C LEU A 89 -9.58 -10.68 -9.83
N GLY A 90 -8.84 -10.48 -10.92
CA GLY A 90 -9.40 -10.10 -12.22
C GLY A 90 -9.74 -8.62 -12.34
N HIS A 91 -8.98 -7.75 -11.66
CA HIS A 91 -9.20 -6.31 -11.59
C HIS A 91 -7.97 -5.54 -12.11
N PRO A 92 -7.81 -5.35 -13.43
CA PRO A 92 -6.65 -4.66 -14.01
C PRO A 92 -6.47 -3.23 -13.48
N GLU A 93 -7.55 -2.55 -13.12
CA GLU A 93 -7.58 -1.21 -12.53
C GLU A 93 -6.93 -1.13 -11.14
N TRP A 94 -6.61 -2.26 -10.50
CA TRP A 94 -5.85 -2.30 -9.24
C TRP A 94 -4.34 -2.38 -9.45
N ASN A 95 -3.87 -2.55 -10.70
CA ASN A 95 -2.46 -2.65 -11.01
C ASN A 95 -1.82 -1.26 -11.09
N PHE A 96 -1.39 -0.73 -9.94
CA PHE A 96 -0.83 0.63 -9.86
C PHE A 96 0.41 0.84 -10.75
N PRO A 97 1.35 -0.11 -10.89
CA PRO A 97 2.43 0.00 -11.88
C PRO A 97 1.92 0.18 -13.31
N TRP A 98 0.89 -0.57 -13.70
CA TRP A 98 0.28 -0.42 -15.02
C TRP A 98 -0.40 0.94 -15.16
N LEU A 99 -1.19 1.38 -14.18
CA LEU A 99 -1.79 2.73 -14.17
C LEU A 99 -0.74 3.85 -14.25
N ALA A 100 0.37 3.71 -13.53
CA ALA A 100 1.46 4.68 -13.55
C ALA A 100 2.16 4.73 -14.91
N ALA A 101 2.31 3.59 -15.60
CA ALA A 101 2.84 3.56 -16.96
C ALA A 101 1.88 4.27 -17.94
N ARG A 102 0.58 3.99 -17.87
CA ARG A 102 -0.43 4.69 -18.69
C ARG A 102 -0.41 6.20 -18.45
N LEU A 103 -0.32 6.61 -17.18
CA LEU A 103 -0.22 8.02 -16.82
C LEU A 103 1.04 8.68 -17.41
N ALA A 104 2.18 7.99 -17.38
CA ALA A 104 3.44 8.49 -17.94
C ALA A 104 3.45 8.55 -19.48
N LEU A 105 2.68 7.69 -20.13
CA LEU A 105 2.52 7.64 -21.58
C LEU A 105 1.35 8.51 -22.08
N GLU A 106 0.70 9.25 -21.19
CA GLU A 106 -0.49 10.07 -21.49
C GLU A 106 -1.64 9.26 -22.12
N GLU A 107 -1.71 7.97 -21.79
CA GLU A 107 -2.80 7.11 -22.19
C GLU A 107 -4.06 7.36 -21.36
N GLU A 108 -5.21 6.94 -21.89
CA GLU A 108 -6.46 6.93 -21.16
C GLU A 108 -6.35 6.08 -19.88
N ILE A 109 -6.78 6.63 -18.76
CA ILE A 109 -6.83 5.89 -17.49
C ILE A 109 -8.21 5.23 -17.39
N PRO A 110 -8.29 3.92 -17.12
CA PRO A 110 -9.59 3.25 -16.97
C PRO A 110 -10.34 3.79 -15.76
N ASP A 111 -11.65 3.60 -15.74
CA ASP A 111 -12.45 3.95 -14.57
C ASP A 111 -11.99 3.13 -13.36
N CYS A 112 -11.82 3.81 -12.23
CA CYS A 112 -11.31 3.24 -11.00
C CYS A 112 -11.77 4.05 -9.79
N ALA A 113 -11.96 3.34 -8.68
CA ALA A 113 -12.26 3.97 -7.40
C ALA A 113 -11.16 4.97 -7.02
N LYS A 114 -11.56 6.19 -6.62
CA LYS A 114 -10.59 7.23 -6.27
C LYS A 114 -9.83 6.88 -4.99
N THR A 115 -10.52 6.36 -3.98
CA THR A 115 -9.92 5.81 -2.78
C THR A 115 -10.22 4.33 -2.69
N ASP A 116 -9.50 3.64 -1.80
CA ASP A 116 -9.88 2.30 -1.35
C ASP A 116 -9.96 1.29 -2.51
N ALA A 117 -8.96 1.36 -3.41
CA ALA A 117 -8.93 0.57 -4.64
C ALA A 117 -9.07 -0.94 -4.40
N LEU A 118 -8.51 -1.45 -3.31
CA LEU A 118 -8.55 -2.87 -2.97
C LEU A 118 -9.56 -3.11 -1.83
N PRO A 119 -10.22 -4.29 -1.78
CA PRO A 119 -11.02 -4.70 -0.64
C PRO A 119 -10.23 -4.72 0.68
N ASP A 120 -10.89 -4.39 1.79
CA ASP A 120 -10.31 -4.36 3.15
C ASP A 120 -10.17 -5.75 3.81
N ASP A 121 -10.60 -6.81 3.12
CA ASP A 121 -10.45 -8.21 3.55
C ASP A 121 -9.14 -8.87 3.05
N LEU A 122 -8.26 -8.09 2.43
CA LEU A 122 -6.99 -8.56 1.86
C LEU A 122 -5.81 -8.41 2.82
N TRP A 123 -5.03 -9.49 2.92
CA TRP A 123 -3.84 -9.57 3.74
C TRP A 123 -2.62 -9.95 2.91
N PHE A 124 -1.50 -9.30 3.20
CA PHE A 124 -0.23 -9.48 2.51
C PHE A 124 0.84 -9.90 3.49
N THR A 125 1.54 -10.99 3.15
CA THR A 125 2.67 -11.49 3.93
C THR A 125 3.95 -11.53 3.10
N LYS A 126 5.07 -11.20 3.74
CA LYS A 126 6.43 -11.21 3.19
C LYS A 126 7.39 -11.83 4.18
N ASN A 127 8.36 -12.59 3.69
CA ASN A 127 9.56 -12.91 4.45
C ASN A 127 10.76 -12.96 3.51
N THR A 128 11.98 -13.04 4.04
CA THR A 128 13.18 -13.27 3.23
C THR A 128 13.00 -14.58 2.47
N ASP A 129 13.15 -14.53 1.15
CA ASP A 129 13.08 -15.68 0.24
C ASP A 129 11.77 -16.49 0.24
N MET A 130 10.69 -15.95 0.82
CA MET A 130 9.35 -16.49 0.60
C MET A 130 8.73 -15.84 -0.63
N GLY A 131 8.32 -16.67 -1.58
CA GLY A 131 7.52 -16.24 -2.73
C GLY A 131 6.25 -15.48 -2.30
N PHE A 132 5.57 -14.87 -3.27
CA PHE A 132 4.43 -14.02 -2.99
C PHE A 132 3.25 -14.80 -2.40
N THR A 133 2.69 -14.33 -1.27
CA THR A 133 1.51 -14.94 -0.66
C THR A 133 0.46 -13.87 -0.36
N MET A 134 -0.76 -14.11 -0.85
CA MET A 134 -1.97 -13.32 -0.58
C MET A 134 -3.03 -14.25 0.00
N VAL A 135 -3.68 -13.83 1.07
CA VAL A 135 -4.74 -14.60 1.73
C VAL A 135 -5.98 -13.73 1.90
N ARG A 136 -7.16 -14.36 1.87
CA ARG A 136 -8.45 -13.69 2.01
C ARG A 136 -9.12 -14.09 3.33
N GLY A 137 -9.66 -13.14 4.07
CA GLY A 137 -10.40 -13.40 5.31
C GLY A 137 -9.60 -14.20 6.36
N ASN A 138 -10.25 -15.15 7.03
CA ASN A 138 -9.64 -15.97 8.09
C ASN A 138 -8.75 -17.11 7.59
N HIS A 139 -8.47 -17.18 6.28
CA HIS A 139 -7.65 -18.23 5.68
C HIS A 139 -6.14 -17.96 5.81
N TRP A 140 -5.70 -17.41 6.94
CA TRP A 140 -4.28 -17.26 7.26
C TRP A 140 -3.84 -18.39 8.20
N LYS A 141 -2.67 -18.98 7.95
CA LYS A 141 -2.00 -19.91 8.85
C LYS A 141 -0.58 -19.39 9.09
N ALA A 142 -0.23 -19.05 10.31
CA ALA A 142 1.17 -18.92 10.71
C ALA A 142 1.55 -20.14 11.54
N GLY A 143 2.55 -20.89 11.08
CA GLY A 143 3.26 -21.83 11.93
C GLY A 143 4.51 -21.15 12.47
N GLU A 144 4.79 -21.31 13.76
CA GLU A 144 6.14 -21.12 14.27
C GLU A 144 7.02 -22.19 13.64
N VAL A 145 7.99 -21.77 12.83
CA VAL A 145 9.08 -22.64 12.41
C VAL A 145 10.13 -22.49 13.50
N PHE A 146 10.19 -23.47 14.41
CA PHE A 146 11.26 -23.61 15.39
C PHE A 146 12.54 -24.07 14.69
#